data_AF-A0AA51N648-F1
#
_entry.id   AF-A0AA51N648-F1
#
_cell.length_a   1.000
_cell.length_b   1.000
_cell.length_c   1.000
_cell.angle_alpha   90.00
_cell.angle_beta   90.00
_cell.angle_gamma   90.00
#
_symmetry.space_group_name_H-M   'P 1'
#
loop_
_entity.id
_entity.type
_entity.pdbx_description
1 polymer ?
#
loop_
_entity_poly.entity_id
_entity_poly.type
_entity_poly.pdbx_seq_one_letter_code
_entity_poly.pdbx_strand_id
1 'polypeptide(L)'
;MSKNFTQSDVFQTEVDFLNEVRALAEDDNIPTEKVKENYKLLCEKYDRLIGEAKLLTSVSDRLHSKLNEANEKLKKQSDEINKINDDLKVNNQLLQDTIDQLVKAKVGRKASSIVLLIAILLFVLSEGFLEPIVEQKVGNPQIGFLFKLGIAVLLKPIDVIVERYMMRRALKQRNNI
;
A
#
# COMPACT_ATOMS: atom_id res chain seq x y z
N MET A 1 -10.01 -41.31 -13.98
CA MET A 1 -10.08 -41.57 -12.52
C MET A 1 -8.78 -42.25 -12.11
N SER A 2 -7.84 -41.45 -11.62
CA SER A 2 -6.56 -41.90 -11.08
C SER A 2 -6.84 -42.63 -9.76
N LYS A 3 -6.56 -43.94 -9.72
CA LYS A 3 -6.54 -44.70 -8.47
C LYS A 3 -5.47 -44.07 -7.58
N ASN A 4 -5.91 -43.32 -6.57
CA ASN A 4 -5.04 -42.91 -5.47
C ASN A 4 -4.67 -44.18 -4.69
N PHE A 5 -3.57 -44.81 -5.08
CA PHE A 5 -2.90 -45.81 -4.25
C PHE A 5 -2.40 -45.08 -3.01
N THR A 6 -3.14 -45.20 -1.92
CA THR A 6 -2.78 -44.68 -0.62
C THR A 6 -1.47 -45.35 -0.17
N GLN A 7 -0.45 -44.56 0.19
CA GLN A 7 0.85 -45.04 0.71
C GLN A 7 0.70 -46.16 1.77
N SER A 8 -0.40 -46.13 2.53
CA SER A 8 -0.80 -47.16 3.49
C SER A 8 -0.90 -48.56 2.87
N ASP A 9 -1.47 -48.72 1.68
CA ASP A 9 -1.71 -50.03 1.08
C ASP A 9 -0.42 -50.69 0.57
N VAL A 10 0.52 -49.88 0.06
CA VAL A 10 1.83 -50.35 -0.41
C VAL A 10 2.66 -50.86 0.77
N PHE A 11 2.68 -50.12 1.89
CA PHE A 11 3.34 -50.56 3.11
C PHE A 11 2.71 -51.81 3.71
N GLN A 12 1.37 -51.92 3.67
CA GLN A 12 0.70 -53.10 4.20
C GLN A 12 0.99 -54.35 3.37
N THR A 13 0.99 -54.23 2.04
CA THR A 13 1.35 -55.32 1.13
C THR A 13 2.81 -55.77 1.34
N GLU A 14 3.71 -54.86 1.69
CA GLU A 14 5.12 -55.17 1.96
C GLU A 14 5.30 -55.86 3.33
N VAL A 15 4.56 -55.41 4.35
CA VAL A 15 4.53 -56.06 5.67
C VAL A 15 3.96 -57.47 5.56
N ASP A 16 2.89 -57.65 4.79
CA ASP A 16 2.27 -58.95 4.56
C ASP A 16 3.23 -59.90 3.82
N PHE A 17 3.94 -59.42 2.80
CA PHE A 17 4.96 -60.19 2.09
C PHE A 17 6.16 -60.58 2.98
N LEU A 18 6.63 -59.66 3.84
CA LEU A 18 7.69 -59.96 4.80
C LEU A 18 7.28 -61.03 5.81
N ASN A 19 6.03 -60.97 6.27
CA ASN A 19 5.47 -61.99 7.16
C ASN A 19 5.35 -63.34 6.45
N GLU A 20 4.99 -63.35 5.16
CA GLU A 20 4.92 -64.56 4.32
C GLU A 20 6.30 -65.21 4.14
N VAL A 21 7.33 -64.40 3.85
CA VAL A 21 8.72 -64.87 3.71
C VAL A 21 9.30 -65.34 5.05
N ARG A 22 8.95 -64.67 6.16
CA ARG A 22 9.34 -65.10 7.52
C ARG A 22 8.68 -66.41 7.91
N ALA A 23 7.40 -66.60 7.62
CA ALA A 23 6.68 -67.86 7.87
C ALA A 23 7.27 -69.03 7.07
N LEU A 24 7.77 -68.77 5.87
CA LEU A 24 8.50 -69.76 5.06
C LEU A 24 9.90 -70.04 5.63
N ALA A 25 10.58 -69.06 6.22
CA ALA A 25 11.89 -69.28 6.84
C ALA A 25 11.83 -70.10 8.15
N GLU A 26 10.66 -70.19 8.79
CA GLU A 26 10.43 -70.97 10.02
C GLU A 26 10.01 -72.43 9.74
N ASP A 27 9.74 -72.79 8.48
CA ASP A 27 9.36 -74.16 8.08
C ASP A 27 10.62 -74.94 7.63
N ASP A 28 11.07 -75.88 8.47
CA ASP A 28 12.29 -76.67 8.26
C ASP A 28 12.22 -77.65 7.06
N ASN A 29 11.06 -77.81 6.42
CA ASN A 29 10.81 -78.80 5.35
C ASN A 29 10.72 -78.20 3.93
N ILE A 30 11.15 -76.94 3.73
CA ILE A 30 11.04 -76.30 2.42
C ILE A 30 12.10 -76.82 1.44
N PRO A 31 11.71 -77.20 0.21
CA PRO A 31 12.66 -77.54 -0.85
C PRO A 31 13.62 -76.37 -1.14
N THR A 32 14.91 -76.66 -1.22
CA THR A 32 15.98 -75.65 -1.40
C THR A 32 15.79 -74.77 -2.64
N GLU A 33 15.12 -75.27 -3.69
CA GLU A 33 14.75 -74.47 -4.87
C GLU A 33 13.77 -73.33 -4.54
N LYS A 34 12.76 -73.61 -3.71
CA LYS A 34 11.72 -72.63 -3.33
C LYS A 34 12.29 -71.50 -2.48
N VAL A 35 13.27 -71.81 -1.63
CA VAL A 35 14.03 -70.81 -0.85
C VAL A 35 14.81 -69.88 -1.78
N LYS A 36 15.47 -70.45 -2.79
CA LYS A 36 16.27 -69.68 -3.76
C LYS A 36 15.41 -68.76 -4.62
N GLU A 37 14.22 -69.23 -5.03
CA GLU A 37 13.25 -68.46 -5.80
C GLU A 37 12.66 -67.29 -4.97
N ASN A 38 12.24 -67.55 -3.73
CA ASN A 38 11.73 -66.51 -2.83
C ASN A 38 12.79 -65.47 -2.47
N TYR A 39 14.04 -65.89 -2.27
CA TYR A 39 15.15 -64.97 -2.01
C TYR A 39 15.41 -64.06 -3.22
N LYS A 40 15.34 -64.62 -4.44
CA LYS A 40 15.44 -63.83 -5.67
C LYS A 40 14.30 -62.80 -5.78
N LEU A 41 13.07 -63.21 -5.49
CA LEU A 41 11.90 -62.33 -5.52
C LEU A 41 11.97 -61.21 -4.47
N LEU A 42 12.50 -61.53 -3.29
CA LEU A 42 12.78 -60.57 -2.23
C LEU A 42 13.81 -59.52 -2.69
N CYS A 43 14.92 -59.97 -3.29
CA CYS A 43 15.93 -59.06 -3.84
C CYS A 43 15.36 -58.13 -4.93
N GLU A 44 14.55 -58.65 -5.86
CA GLU A 44 13.93 -57.84 -6.92
C GLU A 44 12.94 -56.80 -6.37
N LYS A 45 12.14 -57.15 -5.35
CA LYS A 45 11.23 -56.20 -4.70
C LYS A 45 11.95 -55.10 -3.95
N TYR A 46 12.99 -55.43 -3.18
CA TYR A 46 13.78 -54.42 -2.48
C TYR A 46 14.55 -53.50 -3.42
N ASP A 47 15.06 -54.02 -4.54
CA ASP A 47 15.74 -53.19 -5.54
C ASP A 47 14.77 -52.17 -6.18
N ARG A 48 13.53 -52.59 -6.47
CA ARG A 48 12.46 -51.67 -6.90
C ARG A 48 12.13 -50.62 -5.83
N LEU A 49 11.98 -51.03 -4.57
CA LEU A 49 11.66 -50.13 -3.45
C LEU A 49 12.76 -49.08 -3.24
N ILE A 50 14.03 -49.48 -3.32
CA ILE A 50 15.18 -48.56 -3.24
C ILE A 50 15.16 -47.58 -4.41
N GLY A 51 14.81 -48.04 -5.62
CA GLY A 51 14.62 -47.19 -6.79
C GLY A 51 13.53 -46.13 -6.58
N GLU A 52 12.37 -46.53 -6.05
CA GLU A 52 11.26 -45.63 -5.73
C GLU A 52 11.62 -44.63 -4.63
N ALA A 53 12.33 -45.07 -3.58
CA ALA A 53 12.80 -44.19 -2.51
C ALA A 53 13.78 -43.13 -3.04
N LYS A 54 14.72 -43.51 -3.93
CA LYS A 54 15.63 -42.55 -4.57
C LYS A 54 14.88 -41.52 -5.42
N LEU A 55 13.87 -41.95 -6.17
CA LEU A 55 13.04 -41.03 -6.96
C LEU A 55 12.29 -40.07 -6.04
N LEU A 56 11.67 -40.56 -4.97
CA LEU A 56 10.96 -39.73 -3.99
C LEU A 56 11.87 -38.67 -3.39
N THR A 57 13.06 -39.05 -2.93
CA THR A 57 14.04 -38.11 -2.37
C THR A 57 14.46 -37.07 -3.41
N SER A 58 14.75 -37.48 -4.66
CA SER A 58 15.13 -36.55 -5.73
C SER A 58 14.03 -35.56 -6.09
N VAL A 59 12.78 -35.99 -6.06
CA VAL A 59 11.61 -35.11 -6.29
C VAL A 59 11.43 -34.17 -5.12
N SER A 60 11.59 -34.66 -3.87
CA SER A 60 11.51 -33.86 -2.66
C SER A 60 12.56 -32.76 -2.65
N ASP A 61 13.82 -33.09 -2.96
CA ASP A 61 14.92 -32.13 -3.07
C ASP A 61 14.63 -31.05 -4.11
N ARG A 62 14.09 -31.46 -5.28
CA ARG A 62 13.70 -30.53 -6.34
C ARG A 62 12.53 -29.64 -5.91
N LEU A 63 11.58 -30.16 -5.13
CA LEU A 63 10.44 -29.40 -4.63
C LEU A 63 10.90 -28.38 -3.59
N HIS A 64 11.77 -28.78 -2.66
CA HIS A 64 12.39 -27.90 -1.69
C HIS A 64 13.18 -26.78 -2.38
N SER A 65 13.95 -27.11 -3.41
CA SER A 65 14.68 -26.10 -4.20
C SER A 65 13.73 -25.09 -4.86
N LYS A 66 12.67 -25.56 -5.52
CA LYS A 66 11.66 -24.67 -6.14
C LYS A 66 10.92 -23.82 -5.11
N LEU A 67 10.59 -24.39 -3.96
CA LEU A 67 9.90 -23.68 -2.89
C LEU A 67 10.80 -22.58 -2.33
N ASN A 68 12.09 -22.86 -2.15
CA ASN A 68 13.05 -21.85 -1.70
C ASN A 68 13.21 -20.71 -2.73
N GLU A 69 13.31 -21.06 -4.01
CA GLU A 69 13.40 -20.07 -5.10
C GLU A 69 12.13 -19.19 -5.18
N ALA A 70 10.94 -19.79 -5.06
CA ALA A 70 9.68 -19.07 -5.03
C ALA A 70 9.59 -18.13 -3.81
N ASN A 71 10.06 -18.58 -2.65
CA ASN A 71 10.07 -17.79 -1.43
C ASN A 71 11.03 -16.59 -1.53
N GLU A 72 12.23 -16.79 -2.11
CA GLU A 72 13.14 -15.68 -2.41
C GLU A 72 12.54 -14.68 -3.39
N LYS A 73 11.85 -15.14 -4.44
CA LYS A 73 11.15 -14.27 -5.39
C LYS A 73 10.05 -13.46 -4.72
N LEU A 74 9.23 -14.09 -3.88
CA LEU A 74 8.19 -13.41 -3.10
C LEU A 74 8.78 -12.36 -2.16
N LYS A 75 9.88 -12.69 -1.48
CA LYS A 75 10.57 -11.73 -0.62
C LYS A 75 11.06 -10.50 -1.39
N LYS A 76 11.71 -10.71 -2.54
CA LYS A 76 12.14 -9.62 -3.43
C LYS A 76 10.97 -8.76 -3.91
N GLN A 77 9.87 -9.37 -4.32
CA GLN A 77 8.67 -8.64 -4.75
C GLN A 77 8.04 -7.85 -3.60
N SER A 78 8.00 -8.41 -2.40
CA SER A 78 7.50 -7.71 -1.20
C SER A 78 8.36 -6.50 -0.89
N ASP A 79 9.69 -6.63 -0.96
CA ASP A 79 10.61 -5.52 -0.72
C ASP A 79 10.46 -4.42 -1.79
N GLU A 80 10.23 -4.79 -3.04
CA GLU A 80 9.99 -3.85 -4.14
C GLU A 80 8.65 -3.12 -4.01
N ILE A 81 7.57 -3.82 -3.65
CA ILE A 81 6.25 -3.22 -3.38
C ILE A 81 6.36 -2.21 -2.23
N ASN A 82 7.10 -2.54 -1.17
CA ASN A 82 7.29 -1.63 -0.05
C ASN A 82 8.01 -0.34 -0.48
N LYS A 83 9.09 -0.46 -1.27
CA LYS A 83 9.78 0.72 -1.82
C LYS A 83 8.86 1.58 -2.71
N ILE A 84 8.10 0.95 -3.59
CA ILE A 84 7.15 1.66 -4.46
C ILE A 84 6.09 2.39 -3.63
N ASN A 85 5.56 1.76 -2.57
CA ASN A 85 4.60 2.41 -1.68
C ASN A 85 5.19 3.62 -0.95
N ASP A 86 6.43 3.53 -0.49
CA ASP A 86 7.13 4.65 0.15
C ASP A 86 7.32 5.81 -0.83
N ASP A 87 7.78 5.53 -2.06
CA ASP A 87 7.93 6.54 -3.12
C ASP A 87 6.59 7.17 -3.48
N LEU A 88 5.52 6.37 -3.56
CA LEU A 88 4.18 6.84 -3.88
C LEU A 88 3.63 7.73 -2.77
N LYS A 89 3.92 7.42 -1.50
CA LYS A 89 3.55 8.25 -0.35
C LYS A 89 4.27 9.60 -0.38
N VAL A 90 5.58 9.61 -0.65
CA VAL A 90 6.36 10.85 -0.80
C VAL A 90 5.82 11.68 -1.96
N ASN A 91 5.57 11.06 -3.12
CA ASN A 91 5.00 11.76 -4.27
C ASN A 91 3.60 12.31 -4.00
N ASN A 92 2.75 11.60 -3.28
CA ASN A 92 1.43 12.10 -2.89
C ASN A 92 1.54 13.34 -2.00
N GLN A 93 2.46 13.33 -1.03
CA GLN A 93 2.73 14.50 -0.19
C GLN A 93 3.24 15.69 -1.01
N LEU A 94 4.22 15.47 -1.90
CA LEU A 94 4.72 16.52 -2.78
C LEU A 94 3.64 17.10 -3.69
N LEU A 95 2.75 16.25 -4.21
CA LEU A 95 1.61 16.70 -5.01
C LEU A 95 0.63 17.53 -4.18
N GLN A 96 0.31 17.11 -2.96
CA GLN A 96 -0.52 17.89 -2.04
C GLN A 96 0.10 19.26 -1.74
N ASP A 97 1.40 19.30 -1.43
CA ASP A 97 2.10 20.55 -1.16
C ASP A 97 2.14 21.47 -2.39
N THR A 98 2.44 20.92 -3.57
CA THR A 98 2.47 21.68 -4.82
C THR A 98 1.08 22.25 -5.15
N ILE A 99 0.05 21.45 -4.96
CA ILE A 99 -1.34 21.86 -5.12
C ILE A 99 -1.68 22.98 -4.14
N ASP A 100 -1.35 22.83 -2.86
CA ASP A 100 -1.64 23.83 -1.85
C ASP A 100 -0.94 25.15 -2.17
N GLN A 101 0.30 25.10 -2.66
CA GLN A 101 1.02 26.28 -3.15
C GLN A 101 0.32 26.93 -4.35
N LEU A 102 -0.09 26.15 -5.35
CA LEU A 102 -0.79 26.66 -6.54
C LEU A 102 -2.15 27.26 -6.19
N VAL A 103 -2.90 26.61 -5.30
CA VAL A 103 -4.19 27.10 -4.81
C VAL A 103 -3.98 28.39 -4.02
N LYS A 104 -3.00 28.42 -3.10
CA LYS A 104 -2.66 29.62 -2.32
C LYS A 104 -2.29 30.78 -3.24
N ALA A 105 -1.47 30.55 -4.26
CA ALA A 105 -1.09 31.59 -5.22
C ALA A 105 -2.29 32.08 -6.06
N LYS A 106 -3.15 31.18 -6.55
CA LYS A 106 -4.31 31.53 -7.39
C LYS A 106 -5.42 32.22 -6.60
N VAL A 107 -5.72 31.72 -5.40
CA VAL A 107 -6.73 32.30 -4.50
C VAL A 107 -6.23 33.61 -3.91
N GLY A 108 -4.95 33.68 -3.50
CA GLY A 108 -4.34 34.92 -3.01
C GLY A 108 -4.43 36.06 -4.02
N ARG A 109 -4.14 35.79 -5.32
CA ARG A 109 -4.32 36.80 -6.38
C ARG A 109 -5.76 37.28 -6.51
N LYS A 110 -6.74 36.36 -6.50
CA LYS A 110 -8.17 36.72 -6.60
C LYS A 110 -8.65 37.48 -5.37
N ALA A 111 -8.28 37.05 -4.17
CA ALA A 111 -8.64 37.71 -2.92
C ALA A 111 -8.07 39.14 -2.88
N SER A 112 -6.80 39.30 -3.24
CA SER A 112 -6.16 40.61 -3.32
C SER A 112 -6.86 41.56 -4.29
N SER A 113 -7.30 41.08 -5.46
CA SER A 113 -8.10 41.91 -6.39
C SER A 113 -9.45 42.35 -5.81
N ILE A 114 -10.13 41.48 -5.06
CA ILE A 114 -11.41 41.83 -4.41
C ILE A 114 -11.17 42.85 -3.29
N VAL A 115 -10.13 42.66 -2.49
CA VAL A 115 -9.76 43.59 -1.41
C VAL A 115 -9.38 44.94 -1.98
N LEU A 116 -8.65 44.99 -3.10
CA LEU A 116 -8.35 46.23 -3.81
C LEU A 116 -9.63 46.94 -4.26
N LEU A 117 -10.59 46.21 -4.81
CA LEU A 117 -11.89 46.78 -5.22
C LEU A 117 -12.66 47.34 -4.02
N ILE A 118 -12.70 46.61 -2.91
CA ILE A 118 -13.32 47.08 -1.65
C ILE A 118 -12.61 48.33 -1.14
N ALA A 119 -11.27 48.37 -1.20
CA ALA A 119 -10.49 49.53 -0.79
C ALA A 119 -10.82 50.77 -1.63
N ILE A 120 -10.94 50.62 -2.96
CA ILE A 120 -11.35 51.70 -3.85
C ILE A 120 -12.77 52.18 -3.50
N LEU A 121 -13.71 51.25 -3.28
CA LEU A 121 -15.09 51.58 -2.95
C LEU A 121 -15.20 52.33 -1.60
N LEU A 122 -14.47 51.86 -0.59
CA LEU A 122 -14.37 52.52 0.71
C LEU A 122 -13.71 53.90 0.60
N PHE A 123 -12.70 54.05 -0.24
CA PHE A 123 -12.06 55.35 -0.48
C PHE A 123 -13.05 56.35 -1.09
N VAL A 124 -13.78 55.95 -2.13
CA VAL A 124 -14.80 56.80 -2.78
C VAL A 124 -15.93 57.16 -1.82
N LEU A 125 -16.41 56.22 -1.01
CA LEU A 125 -17.41 56.51 0.03
C LEU A 125 -16.85 57.43 1.12
N SER A 126 -15.58 57.27 1.47
CA SER A 126 -14.92 58.13 2.45
C SER A 126 -14.79 59.58 1.95
N GLU A 127 -14.42 59.77 0.69
CA GLU A 127 -14.25 61.10 0.07
C GLU A 127 -15.61 61.75 -0.25
N GLY A 128 -16.56 60.98 -0.80
CA GLY A 128 -17.86 61.52 -1.21
C GLY A 128 -18.88 61.74 -0.08
N PHE A 129 -18.84 60.95 1.00
CA PHE A 129 -19.82 61.03 2.09
C PHE A 129 -19.23 61.49 3.42
N LEU A 130 -18.08 60.96 3.83
CA LEU A 130 -17.53 61.22 5.17
C LEU A 130 -16.87 62.61 5.26
N GLU A 131 -16.08 63.02 4.27
CA GLU A 131 -15.43 64.33 4.26
C GLU A 131 -16.39 65.53 4.37
N PRO A 132 -17.47 65.65 3.56
CA PRO A 132 -18.37 66.81 3.70
C PRO A 132 -19.08 66.86 5.06
N ILE A 133 -19.36 65.71 5.69
CA ILE A 133 -19.96 65.64 7.03
C ILE A 133 -18.95 66.08 8.10
N VAL A 134 -17.69 65.64 7.98
CA VAL A 134 -16.61 65.99 8.93
C VAL A 134 -16.24 67.46 8.80
N GLU A 135 -16.19 68.01 7.58
CA GLU A 135 -15.96 69.44 7.34
C GLU A 135 -17.09 70.30 7.89
N GLN A 136 -18.35 69.91 7.69
CA GLN A 136 -19.49 70.66 8.23
C GLN A 136 -19.59 70.64 9.76
N LYS A 137 -19.21 69.53 10.42
CA LYS A 137 -19.40 69.38 11.88
C LYS A 137 -18.19 69.77 12.71
N VAL A 138 -16.98 69.58 12.21
CA VAL A 138 -15.77 69.65 13.05
C VAL A 138 -14.77 70.67 12.54
N GLY A 139 -14.85 71.06 11.25
CA GLY A 139 -14.05 72.15 10.66
C GLY A 139 -12.53 71.97 10.73
N ASN A 140 -12.03 70.84 11.23
CA ASN A 140 -10.60 70.57 11.39
C ASN A 140 -10.13 69.53 10.35
N PRO A 141 -9.29 69.94 9.36
CA PRO A 141 -8.75 69.06 8.33
C PRO A 141 -7.96 67.85 8.88
N GLN A 142 -7.39 67.98 10.09
CA GLN A 142 -6.58 66.94 10.71
C GLN A 142 -7.38 65.68 11.06
N ILE A 143 -8.68 65.83 11.34
CA ILE A 143 -9.56 64.71 11.72
C ILE A 143 -9.91 63.87 10.48
N GLY A 144 -10.09 64.49 9.32
CA GLY A 144 -10.26 63.76 8.05
C GLY A 144 -9.06 62.86 7.73
N PHE A 145 -7.85 63.35 7.98
CA PHE A 145 -6.63 62.56 7.82
C PHE A 145 -6.57 61.36 8.79
N LEU A 146 -6.97 61.56 10.05
CA LEU A 146 -7.03 60.50 11.05
C LEU A 146 -8.03 59.39 10.68
N PHE A 147 -9.19 59.75 10.12
CA PHE A 147 -10.16 58.78 9.63
C PHE A 147 -9.63 57.96 8.45
N LYS A 148 -8.94 58.59 7.49
CA LYS A 148 -8.30 57.87 6.36
C LYS A 148 -7.27 56.86 6.86
N LEU A 149 -6.44 57.25 7.83
CA LEU A 149 -5.50 56.34 8.49
C LEU A 149 -6.21 55.19 9.21
N GLY A 150 -7.30 55.48 9.93
CA GLY A 150 -8.12 54.46 10.61
C GLY A 150 -8.69 53.43 9.63
N ILE A 151 -9.24 53.87 8.50
CA ILE A 151 -9.76 52.99 7.45
C ILE A 151 -8.63 52.17 6.80
N ALA A 152 -7.48 52.77 6.52
CA ALA A 152 -6.33 52.07 5.96
C ALA A 152 -5.80 50.96 6.89
N VAL A 153 -5.78 51.22 8.21
CA VAL A 153 -5.39 50.22 9.22
C VAL A 153 -6.43 49.08 9.30
N LEU A 154 -7.72 49.39 9.17
CA LEU A 154 -8.82 48.42 9.18
C LEU A 154 -8.89 47.55 7.92
N LEU A 155 -8.33 47.99 6.80
CA LEU A 155 -8.29 47.20 5.57
C LEU A 155 -7.42 45.94 5.70
N LYS A 156 -6.31 46.01 6.44
CA LYS A 156 -5.38 44.89 6.62
C LYS A 156 -6.01 43.65 7.30
N PRO A 157 -6.74 43.75 8.41
CA PRO A 157 -7.42 42.59 8.98
C PRO A 157 -8.53 42.04 8.06
N ILE A 158 -9.21 42.90 7.30
CA ILE A 158 -10.21 42.47 6.31
C ILE A 158 -9.55 41.63 5.21
N ASP A 159 -8.39 42.05 4.71
CA ASP A 159 -7.61 41.31 3.71
C ASP A 159 -7.31 39.87 4.17
N VAL A 160 -6.77 39.72 5.38
CA VAL A 160 -6.44 38.42 5.98
C VAL A 160 -7.68 37.54 6.17
N ILE A 161 -8.83 38.13 6.54
CA ILE A 161 -10.09 37.39 6.73
C ILE A 161 -10.63 36.91 5.38
N VAL A 162 -10.66 37.77 4.37
CA VAL A 162 -11.14 37.43 3.02
C VAL A 162 -10.25 36.36 2.40
N GLU A 163 -8.92 36.49 2.50
CA GLU A 163 -7.98 35.49 2.02
C GLU A 163 -8.20 34.12 2.70
N ARG A 164 -8.31 34.08 4.03
CA ARG A 164 -8.59 32.84 4.77
C ARG A 164 -9.94 32.22 4.41
N TYR A 165 -10.97 33.04 4.25
CA TYR A 165 -12.30 32.56 3.90
C TYR A 165 -12.34 31.94 2.50
N MET A 166 -11.76 32.63 1.51
CA MET A 166 -11.67 32.13 0.13
C MET A 166 -10.80 30.87 0.04
N MET A 167 -9.70 30.80 0.80
CA MET A 167 -8.84 29.62 0.85
C MET A 167 -9.57 28.41 1.42
N ARG A 168 -10.29 28.57 2.54
CA ARG A 168 -11.10 27.49 3.14
C ARG A 168 -12.20 27.01 2.20
N ARG A 169 -12.84 27.93 1.46
CA ARG A 169 -13.88 27.59 0.49
C ARG A 169 -13.31 26.82 -0.71
N ALA A 170 -12.18 27.27 -1.26
CA ALA A 170 -11.53 26.62 -2.40
C ALA A 170 -11.06 25.19 -2.05
N LEU A 171 -10.53 24.99 -0.85
CA LEU A 171 -10.12 23.66 -0.36
C LEU A 171 -11.33 22.74 -0.10
N LYS A 172 -12.40 23.23 0.56
CA LYS A 172 -13.62 22.44 0.81
C LYS A 172 -14.36 22.02 -0.46
N GLN A 173 -14.44 22.91 -1.44
CA GLN A 173 -15.15 22.62 -2.69
C GLN A 173 -14.46 21.54 -3.52
N ARG A 174 -13.15 21.31 -3.29
CA ARG A 174 -12.40 20.23 -3.92
C ARG A 174 -12.54 18.89 -3.21
N ASN A 175 -12.62 18.85 -1.88
CA ASN A 175 -12.80 17.59 -1.14
C ASN A 175 -14.17 16.92 -1.36
N ASN A 176 -15.12 17.62 -2.01
CA ASN A 176 -16.45 17.12 -2.33
C ASN A 176 -16.63 16.73 -3.81
N ILE A 177 -15.55 16.73 -4.60
CA ILE A 177 -15.49 16.21 -5.99
C ILE A 177 -14.58 14.98 -5.96
#